data_AF-A0A7S0RJW8-F1
#
_entry.id   AF-A0A7S0RJW8-F1
#
_cell.length_a   1.000
_cell.length_b   1.000
_cell.length_c   1.000
_cell.angle_alpha   90.00
_cell.angle_beta   90.00
_cell.angle_gamma   90.00
#
_symmetry.space_group_name_H-M   'P 1'
#
loop_
_entity.id
_entity.type
_entity.pdbx_description
1 polymer ?
#
loop_
_entity_poly.entity_id
_entity_poly.type
_entity_poly.pdbx_seq_one_letter_code
_entity_poly.pdbx_strand_id
1 'polypeptide(L)'
;EEDATGRAAGAQIAMRRILLTYSKLHHGVYTQGMNEVLAPLYYIIVKGFSKMTSGPLADAIVDPEALAFWAFSGLMAQFHVNFIVDKDATELGIQAQMARMMAVLREEDPALHDHLTEELGIEPCLFAFKWFGTLFTQTFLLPDLMRLWDSLVSVTDSHRVEFFVCLAVAFILLANAQDRLLHSDQLQALQILQATVGELPEADSLARLAYLIFVKHNSEYMDWHVA
;
A
#
# COMPACT_ATOMS: atom_id res chain seq x y z
N GLU A 1 -6.11 24.58 21.12
CA GLU A 1 -5.80 23.17 21.40
C GLU A 1 -7.06 22.31 21.62
N GLU A 2 -8.05 22.74 22.41
CA GLU A 2 -9.31 21.98 22.66
C GLU A 2 -10.11 21.57 21.40
N ASP A 3 -10.17 22.41 20.37
CA ASP A 3 -10.87 22.10 19.10
C ASP A 3 -10.13 21.02 18.28
N ALA A 4 -8.80 20.95 18.36
CA ALA A 4 -8.01 19.93 17.66
C ALA A 4 -8.12 18.56 18.35
N THR A 5 -8.08 18.53 19.69
CA THR A 5 -8.31 17.31 20.46
C THR A 5 -9.74 16.80 20.36
N GLY A 6 -10.75 17.69 20.34
CA GLY A 6 -12.14 17.33 20.10
C GLY A 6 -12.37 16.71 18.72
N ARG A 7 -11.77 17.28 17.67
CA ARG A 7 -11.83 16.72 16.30
C ARG A 7 -11.10 15.38 16.19
N ALA A 8 -9.95 15.24 16.85
CA ALA A 8 -9.21 13.98 16.89
C ALA A 8 -10.02 12.88 17.59
N ALA A 9 -10.68 13.19 18.71
CA ALA A 9 -11.57 12.25 19.41
C ALA A 9 -12.77 11.85 18.53
N GLY A 10 -13.39 12.81 17.83
CA GLY A 10 -14.47 12.53 16.89
C GLY A 10 -14.05 11.60 15.74
N ALA A 11 -12.88 11.83 15.15
CA ALA A 11 -12.31 10.99 14.10
C ALA A 11 -12.02 9.56 14.58
N GLN A 12 -11.43 9.40 15.77
CA GLN A 12 -11.17 8.08 16.35
C GLN A 12 -12.44 7.27 16.59
N ILE A 13 -13.51 7.93 17.07
CA ILE A 13 -14.80 7.28 17.29
C ILE A 13 -15.41 6.82 15.95
N ALA A 14 -15.38 7.66 14.92
CA ALA A 14 -15.89 7.32 13.59
C ALA A 14 -15.11 6.13 12.99
N MET A 15 -13.77 6.20 12.99
CA MET A 15 -12.92 5.10 12.51
C MET A 15 -13.19 3.78 13.26
N ARG A 16 -13.39 3.84 14.58
CA ARG A 16 -13.73 2.65 15.38
C ARG A 16 -15.07 2.04 14.95
N ARG A 17 -16.08 2.85 14.65
CA ARG A 17 -17.37 2.36 14.15
C ARG A 17 -17.24 1.72 12.78
N ILE A 18 -16.47 2.34 11.88
CA ILE A 18 -16.18 1.79 10.54
C ILE A 18 -15.52 0.41 10.67
N LEU A 19 -14.43 0.31 11.44
CA LEU A 19 -13.69 -0.96 11.61
C LEU A 19 -14.55 -2.03 12.29
N LEU A 20 -15.36 -1.66 13.29
CA LEU A 20 -16.27 -2.58 13.95
C LEU A 20 -17.36 -3.10 12.99
N THR A 21 -17.89 -2.22 12.14
CA THR A 21 -18.91 -2.57 11.14
C THR A 21 -18.32 -3.51 10.11
N TYR A 22 -17.14 -3.15 9.57
CA TYR A 22 -16.42 -4.00 8.62
C TYR A 22 -16.13 -5.37 9.21
N SER A 23 -15.60 -5.43 10.45
CA SER A 23 -15.29 -6.66 11.15
C SER A 23 -16.52 -7.55 11.30
N LYS A 24 -17.67 -7.00 11.72
CA LYS A 24 -18.93 -7.77 11.82
C LYS A 24 -19.40 -8.36 10.50
N LEU A 25 -19.18 -7.66 9.38
CA LEU A 25 -19.54 -8.15 8.04
C LEU A 25 -18.58 -9.25 7.55
N HIS A 26 -17.36 -9.30 8.08
CA HIS A 26 -16.32 -10.27 7.72
C HIS A 26 -16.05 -11.24 8.88
N HIS A 27 -17.12 -11.77 9.50
CA HIS A 27 -17.07 -12.81 10.54
C HIS A 27 -16.30 -12.45 11.82
N GLY A 28 -16.27 -11.17 12.19
CA GLY A 28 -15.59 -10.68 13.40
C GLY A 28 -14.08 -10.49 13.23
N VAL A 29 -13.55 -10.54 12.01
CA VAL A 29 -12.13 -10.37 11.75
C VAL A 29 -11.77 -8.89 11.81
N TYR A 30 -10.93 -8.53 12.78
CA TYR A 30 -10.17 -7.28 12.80
C TYR A 30 -8.73 -7.62 13.13
N THR A 31 -7.81 -6.99 12.39
CA THR A 31 -6.38 -7.15 12.62
C THR A 31 -5.72 -5.79 12.74
N GLN A 32 -4.81 -5.67 13.69
CA GLN A 32 -4.00 -4.48 13.88
C GLN A 32 -3.25 -4.16 12.58
N GLY A 33 -3.35 -2.91 12.12
CA GLY A 33 -2.88 -2.47 10.80
C GLY A 33 -4.03 -1.99 9.89
N MET A 34 -5.23 -2.59 10.01
CA MET A 34 -6.42 -2.14 9.26
C MET A 34 -6.78 -0.68 9.59
N ASN A 35 -6.58 -0.27 10.83
CA ASN A 35 -6.78 1.10 11.28
C ASN A 35 -5.87 2.11 10.56
N GLU A 36 -4.68 1.68 10.16
CA GLU A 36 -3.71 2.53 9.48
C GLU A 36 -4.03 2.71 8.01
N VAL A 37 -4.63 1.69 7.38
CA VAL A 37 -5.21 1.80 6.03
C VAL A 37 -6.45 2.70 6.04
N LEU A 38 -7.30 2.60 7.06
CA LEU A 38 -8.50 3.44 7.17
C LEU A 38 -8.17 4.92 7.43
N ALA A 39 -7.15 5.22 8.25
CA ALA A 39 -6.81 6.57 8.65
C ALA A 39 -6.66 7.57 7.47
N PRO A 40 -5.83 7.31 6.45
CA PRO A 40 -5.66 8.20 5.31
C PRO A 40 -6.96 8.34 4.50
N LEU A 41 -7.71 7.25 4.27
CA LEU A 41 -9.00 7.30 3.56
C LEU A 41 -10.00 8.21 4.28
N TYR A 42 -10.15 8.01 5.59
CA TYR A 42 -11.05 8.82 6.40
C TYR A 42 -10.63 10.30 6.37
N TYR A 43 -9.33 10.57 6.50
CA TYR A 43 -8.80 11.94 6.46
C TYR A 43 -9.11 12.63 5.12
N ILE A 44 -8.81 11.99 3.98
CA ILE A 44 -9.03 12.61 2.66
C ILE A 44 -10.51 12.84 2.38
N ILE A 45 -11.38 11.91 2.81
CA ILE A 45 -12.83 12.03 2.61
C ILE A 45 -13.36 13.19 3.43
N VAL A 46 -13.07 13.25 4.74
CA VAL A 46 -13.53 14.37 5.59
C VAL A 46 -12.99 15.72 5.09
N LYS A 47 -11.71 15.79 4.69
CA LYS A 47 -11.12 17.01 4.13
C LYS A 47 -11.74 17.40 2.79
N GLY A 48 -11.99 16.44 1.91
CA GLY A 48 -12.64 16.66 0.62
C GLY A 48 -14.06 17.15 0.78
N PHE A 49 -14.84 16.50 1.66
CA PHE A 49 -16.20 16.90 2.01
C PHE A 49 -16.25 18.32 2.56
N SER A 50 -15.35 18.67 3.49
CA SER A 50 -15.30 20.03 4.05
C SER A 50 -15.04 21.13 3.03
N LYS A 51 -14.50 20.81 1.84
CA LYS A 51 -14.31 21.76 0.73
C LYS A 51 -15.50 21.79 -0.24
N MET A 52 -16.30 20.73 -0.26
CA MET A 52 -17.42 20.53 -1.21
C MET A 52 -18.76 21.08 -0.68
N THR A 53 -18.82 21.52 0.58
CA THR A 53 -19.99 22.04 1.30
C THR A 53 -20.56 23.38 0.80
N SER A 54 -20.16 23.84 -0.38
CA SER A 54 -20.79 24.99 -1.04
C SER A 54 -21.16 24.61 -2.48
N GLY A 55 -22.42 24.20 -2.67
CA GLY A 55 -22.99 23.85 -3.98
C GLY A 55 -24.18 22.90 -3.87
N PRO A 56 -24.97 22.73 -4.95
CA PRO A 56 -26.17 21.89 -4.96
C PRO A 56 -25.91 20.40 -4.68
N LEU A 57 -24.66 19.93 -4.81
CA LEU A 57 -24.24 18.57 -4.43
C LEU A 57 -24.14 18.39 -2.90
N ALA A 58 -24.06 19.49 -2.13
CA ALA A 58 -24.04 19.46 -0.67
C ALA A 58 -25.39 19.06 -0.05
N ASP A 59 -26.49 19.11 -0.81
CA ASP A 59 -27.79 18.63 -0.32
C ASP A 59 -28.01 17.13 -0.58
N ALA A 60 -27.16 16.51 -1.41
CA ALA A 60 -27.17 15.07 -1.71
C ALA A 60 -26.22 14.26 -0.80
N ILE A 61 -25.67 14.87 0.27
CA ILE A 61 -24.53 14.37 1.03
C ILE A 61 -24.78 12.96 1.58
N VAL A 62 -23.91 12.04 1.14
CA VAL A 62 -23.63 10.79 1.85
C VAL A 62 -22.74 11.14 3.04
N ASP A 63 -23.11 10.66 4.23
CA ASP A 63 -22.31 10.75 5.45
C ASP A 63 -20.82 10.41 5.16
N PRO A 64 -19.85 11.31 5.46
CA PRO A 64 -18.42 11.05 5.28
C PRO A 64 -17.95 9.75 5.93
N GLU A 65 -18.57 9.34 7.05
CA GLU A 65 -18.26 8.05 7.69
C GLU A 65 -18.69 6.87 6.82
N ALA A 66 -19.87 6.94 6.21
CA ALA A 66 -20.38 5.90 5.32
C ALA A 66 -19.53 5.79 4.04
N LEU A 67 -19.06 6.91 3.48
CA LEU A 67 -18.14 6.89 2.34
C LEU A 67 -16.78 6.31 2.70
N ALA A 68 -16.24 6.69 3.86
CA ALA A 68 -14.99 6.09 4.34
C ALA A 68 -15.13 4.59 4.55
N PHE A 69 -16.28 4.12 5.05
CA PHE A 69 -16.58 2.70 5.15
C PHE A 69 -16.57 1.99 3.79
N TRP A 70 -17.23 2.54 2.78
CA TRP A 70 -17.28 1.91 1.45
C TRP A 70 -15.95 1.97 0.71
N ALA A 71 -15.22 3.09 0.79
CA ALA A 71 -13.87 3.20 0.24
C ALA A 71 -12.92 2.19 0.87
N PHE A 72 -12.94 2.09 2.21
CA PHE A 72 -12.16 1.10 2.95
C PHE A 72 -12.55 -0.33 2.57
N SER A 73 -13.85 -0.63 2.50
CA SER A 73 -14.34 -1.96 2.15
C SER A 73 -13.94 -2.37 0.73
N GLY A 74 -14.01 -1.43 -0.22
CA GLY A 74 -13.59 -1.65 -1.61
C GLY A 74 -12.10 -1.97 -1.73
N LEU A 75 -11.25 -1.23 -1.02
CA LEU A 75 -9.81 -1.51 -0.98
C LEU A 75 -9.50 -2.84 -0.29
N MET A 76 -10.18 -3.12 0.82
CA MET A 76 -9.97 -4.35 1.58
C MET A 76 -10.49 -5.60 0.86
N ALA A 77 -11.42 -5.48 -0.09
CA ALA A 77 -11.89 -6.62 -0.86
C ALA A 77 -10.73 -7.40 -1.52
N GLN A 78 -9.67 -6.72 -1.97
CA GLN A 78 -8.47 -7.37 -2.52
C GLN A 78 -7.39 -7.64 -1.47
N PHE A 79 -7.24 -6.78 -0.46
CA PHE A 79 -6.10 -6.83 0.48
C PHE A 79 -6.39 -7.47 1.85
N HIS A 80 -7.65 -7.79 2.18
CA HIS A 80 -8.01 -8.34 3.50
C HIS A 80 -7.26 -9.62 3.87
N VAL A 81 -6.85 -10.41 2.89
CA VAL A 81 -6.05 -11.62 3.09
C VAL A 81 -4.69 -11.35 3.74
N ASN A 82 -4.09 -10.17 3.51
CA ASN A 82 -2.83 -9.75 4.14
C ASN A 82 -2.96 -9.49 5.65
N PHE A 83 -4.20 -9.47 6.15
CA PHE A 83 -4.50 -9.19 7.55
C PHE A 83 -5.00 -10.43 8.29
N ILE A 84 -5.00 -11.62 7.67
CA ILE A 84 -5.45 -12.85 8.32
C ILE A 84 -4.22 -13.72 8.59
N VAL A 85 -3.82 -13.81 9.86
CA VAL A 85 -2.63 -14.58 10.29
C VAL A 85 -2.67 -16.02 9.80
N ASP A 86 -3.83 -16.68 9.89
CA ASP A 86 -4.01 -18.06 9.42
C ASP A 86 -3.82 -18.21 7.90
N LYS A 87 -3.83 -17.10 7.16
CA LYS A 87 -3.61 -17.06 5.71
C LYS A 87 -2.22 -16.58 5.32
N ASP A 88 -1.34 -16.21 6.26
CA ASP A 88 -0.02 -15.64 5.95
C ASP A 88 0.79 -16.55 5.02
N ALA A 89 0.74 -17.86 5.26
CA ALA A 89 1.44 -18.89 4.49
C ALA A 89 0.65 -19.43 3.28
N THR A 90 -0.54 -18.88 2.98
CA THR A 90 -1.32 -19.28 1.80
C THR A 90 -0.85 -18.54 0.56
N GLU A 91 -1.19 -19.06 -0.63
CA GLU A 91 -0.81 -18.47 -1.93
C GLU A 91 -1.32 -17.02 -2.13
N LEU A 92 -2.30 -16.60 -1.33
CA LEU A 92 -2.89 -15.27 -1.35
C LEU A 92 -2.37 -14.37 -0.20
N GLY A 93 -1.71 -14.97 0.78
CA GLY A 93 -1.20 -14.34 1.99
C GLY A 93 0.00 -13.44 1.77
N ILE A 94 0.36 -12.70 2.83
CA ILE A 94 1.48 -11.74 2.80
C ILE A 94 2.82 -12.41 2.43
N GLN A 95 3.07 -13.64 2.87
CA GLN A 95 4.30 -14.36 2.53
C GLN A 95 4.36 -14.68 1.04
N ALA A 96 3.23 -15.08 0.43
CA ALA A 96 3.17 -15.31 -1.00
C ALA A 96 3.33 -14.02 -1.80
N GLN A 97 2.83 -12.88 -1.33
CA GLN A 97 3.08 -11.58 -1.99
C GLN A 97 4.57 -11.19 -1.93
N MET A 98 5.22 -11.38 -0.78
CA MET A 98 6.66 -11.15 -0.64
C MET A 98 7.49 -12.12 -1.50
N ALA A 99 7.08 -13.39 -1.61
CA ALA A 99 7.73 -14.34 -2.50
C ALA A 99 7.59 -13.94 -3.97
N ARG A 100 6.39 -13.51 -4.40
CA ARG A 100 6.18 -12.94 -5.75
C ARG A 100 7.02 -11.70 -6.00
N MET A 101 7.14 -10.82 -5.02
CA MET A 101 8.01 -9.63 -5.09
C MET A 101 9.46 -10.03 -5.34
N MET A 102 10.01 -11.02 -4.60
CA MET A 102 11.38 -11.48 -4.83
C MET A 102 11.55 -12.18 -6.18
N ALA A 103 10.55 -12.93 -6.65
CA ALA A 103 10.58 -13.53 -7.98
C ALA A 103 10.64 -12.47 -9.09
N VAL A 104 9.78 -11.44 -9.02
CA VAL A 104 9.79 -10.32 -9.97
C VAL A 104 11.10 -9.53 -9.87
N LEU A 105 11.62 -9.31 -8.65
CA LEU A 105 12.94 -8.66 -8.47
C LEU A 105 14.05 -9.45 -9.15
N ARG A 106 14.07 -10.78 -9.04
CA ARG A 106 15.06 -11.63 -9.73
C ARG A 106 14.97 -11.51 -11.24
N GLU A 107 13.79 -11.32 -11.80
CA GLU A 107 13.59 -11.13 -13.25
C GLU A 107 13.98 -9.72 -13.73
N GLU A 108 13.82 -8.69 -12.89
CA GLU A 108 14.22 -7.32 -13.22
C GLU A 108 15.71 -7.05 -13.00
N ASP A 109 16.28 -7.55 -11.89
CA ASP A 109 17.68 -7.39 -11.51
C ASP A 109 18.19 -8.63 -10.74
N PRO A 110 18.66 -9.66 -11.46
CA PRO A 110 19.17 -10.89 -10.85
C PRO A 110 20.35 -10.63 -9.90
N ALA A 111 21.23 -9.68 -10.25
CA ALA A 111 22.42 -9.39 -9.46
C ALA A 111 22.05 -8.78 -8.10
N LEU A 112 21.12 -7.82 -8.09
CA LEU A 112 20.61 -7.25 -6.84
C LEU A 112 19.85 -8.29 -6.01
N HIS A 113 19.03 -9.11 -6.66
CA HIS A 113 18.33 -10.19 -5.98
C HIS A 113 19.31 -11.12 -5.25
N ASP A 114 20.27 -11.69 -5.98
CA ASP A 114 21.18 -12.68 -5.44
C ASP A 114 22.12 -12.07 -4.39
N HIS A 115 22.52 -10.80 -4.54
CA HIS A 115 23.24 -10.07 -3.50
C HIS A 115 22.44 -9.97 -2.19
N LEU A 116 21.17 -9.52 -2.25
CA LEU A 116 20.33 -9.39 -1.05
C LEU A 116 20.05 -10.75 -0.39
N THR A 117 19.78 -11.80 -1.17
CA THR A 117 19.36 -13.10 -0.61
C THR A 117 20.50 -14.07 -0.33
N GLU A 118 21.42 -14.25 -1.28
CA GLU A 118 22.45 -15.30 -1.19
C GLU A 118 23.71 -14.77 -0.51
N GLU A 119 24.14 -13.55 -0.83
CA GLU A 119 25.36 -12.96 -0.24
C GLU A 119 25.09 -12.38 1.14
N LEU A 120 24.04 -11.56 1.29
CA LEU A 120 23.71 -10.90 2.56
C LEU A 120 22.76 -11.72 3.45
N GLY A 121 22.08 -12.75 2.93
CA GLY A 121 21.17 -13.58 3.71
C GLY A 121 19.95 -12.83 4.26
N ILE A 122 19.48 -11.78 3.57
CA ILE A 122 18.36 -10.96 4.04
C ILE A 122 17.04 -11.64 3.70
N GLU A 123 16.27 -11.98 4.74
CA GLU A 123 14.90 -12.45 4.56
C GLU A 123 13.95 -11.30 4.19
N PRO A 124 13.09 -11.45 3.17
CA PRO A 124 12.18 -10.40 2.72
C PRO A 124 11.25 -9.86 3.82
N CYS A 125 10.87 -10.73 4.77
CA CYS A 125 10.01 -10.36 5.89
C CYS A 125 10.60 -9.25 6.77
N LEU A 126 11.94 -9.12 6.82
CA LEU A 126 12.63 -8.11 7.63
C LEU A 126 12.37 -6.68 7.14
N PHE A 127 12.01 -6.48 5.87
CA PHE A 127 11.76 -5.15 5.33
C PHE A 127 10.36 -5.00 4.72
N ALA A 128 9.85 -6.02 4.02
CA ALA A 128 8.63 -5.91 3.22
C ALA A 128 7.34 -6.22 3.99
N PHE A 129 7.42 -6.88 5.16
CA PHE A 129 6.21 -7.21 5.94
C PHE A 129 5.38 -5.95 6.25
N LYS A 130 6.06 -4.86 6.61
CA LYS A 130 5.43 -3.55 6.85
C LYS A 130 4.74 -3.00 5.61
N TRP A 131 5.35 -3.16 4.43
CA TRP A 131 4.83 -2.61 3.17
C TRP A 131 3.50 -3.26 2.80
N PHE A 132 3.43 -4.59 2.83
CA PHE A 132 2.22 -5.34 2.50
C PHE A 132 1.17 -5.34 3.62
N GLY A 133 1.61 -5.40 4.88
CA GLY A 133 0.72 -5.40 6.05
C GLY A 133 0.09 -4.05 6.37
N THR A 134 0.57 -2.97 5.75
CA THR A 134 0.04 -1.62 5.95
C THR A 134 -0.26 -0.88 4.64
N LEU A 135 -0.12 -1.55 3.49
CA LEU A 135 -0.26 -0.92 2.17
C LEU A 135 0.53 0.38 2.04
N PHE A 136 1.79 0.34 2.49
CA PHE A 136 2.73 1.47 2.54
C PHE A 136 2.38 2.64 3.48
N THR A 137 1.33 2.56 4.31
CA THR A 137 0.91 3.69 5.17
C THR A 137 1.95 4.08 6.21
N GLN A 138 2.82 3.15 6.62
CA GLN A 138 3.91 3.45 7.54
C GLN A 138 5.26 3.74 6.83
N THR A 139 5.30 3.73 5.50
CA THR A 139 6.51 4.01 4.72
C THR A 139 6.46 5.42 4.15
N PHE A 140 5.34 5.80 3.53
CA PHE A 140 5.20 7.10 2.84
C PHE A 140 4.37 8.10 3.64
N LEU A 141 4.69 9.38 3.50
CA LEU A 141 3.81 10.45 3.98
C LEU A 141 2.52 10.49 3.15
N LEU A 142 1.47 11.06 3.73
CA LEU A 142 0.15 11.08 3.13
C LEU A 142 0.12 11.58 1.66
N PRO A 143 0.79 12.68 1.26
CA PRO A 143 0.74 13.14 -0.14
C PRO A 143 1.27 12.09 -1.13
N ASP A 144 2.42 11.49 -0.82
CA ASP A 144 3.06 10.45 -1.63
C ASP A 144 2.24 9.16 -1.61
N LEU A 145 1.75 8.77 -0.43
CA LEU A 145 0.89 7.60 -0.27
C LEU A 145 -0.37 7.71 -1.13
N MET A 146 -1.04 8.87 -1.14
CA MET A 146 -2.22 9.09 -1.98
C MET A 146 -1.87 8.99 -3.46
N ARG A 147 -0.71 9.52 -3.86
CA ARG A 147 -0.28 9.41 -5.25
C ARG A 147 -0.03 7.96 -5.70
N LEU A 148 0.55 7.14 -4.82
CA LEU A 148 0.72 5.71 -5.05
C LEU A 148 -0.63 4.99 -5.08
N TRP A 149 -1.52 5.29 -4.13
CA TRP A 149 -2.85 4.69 -4.08
C TRP A 149 -3.72 5.07 -5.27
N ASP A 150 -3.62 6.29 -5.80
CA ASP A 150 -4.28 6.70 -7.03
C ASP A 150 -3.90 5.77 -8.21
N SER A 151 -2.61 5.42 -8.33
CA SER A 151 -2.15 4.46 -9.34
C SER A 151 -2.59 3.02 -9.04
N LEU A 152 -2.71 2.67 -7.76
CA LEU A 152 -3.15 1.33 -7.34
C LEU A 152 -4.63 1.10 -7.65
N VAL A 153 -5.48 2.09 -7.41
CA VAL A 153 -6.92 2.01 -7.67
C VAL A 153 -7.27 2.24 -9.14
N SER A 154 -6.36 2.80 -9.95
CA SER A 154 -6.57 2.94 -11.39
C SER A 154 -6.43 1.63 -12.15
N VAL A 155 -5.79 0.61 -11.56
CA VAL A 155 -5.72 -0.75 -12.12
C VAL A 155 -6.97 -1.54 -11.73
N THR A 156 -7.40 -2.46 -12.61
CA THR A 156 -8.55 -3.35 -12.39
C THR A 156 -8.37 -4.18 -11.12
N ASP A 157 -9.49 -4.54 -10.48
CA ASP A 157 -9.49 -5.34 -9.24
C ASP A 157 -8.69 -6.65 -9.35
N SER A 158 -8.73 -7.30 -10.51
CA SER A 158 -8.01 -8.55 -10.79
C SER A 158 -6.49 -8.42 -10.73
N HIS A 159 -5.95 -7.25 -11.11
CA HIS A 159 -4.51 -7.01 -11.21
C HIS A 159 -3.96 -6.12 -10.09
N ARG A 160 -4.83 -5.63 -9.18
CA ARG A 160 -4.43 -4.68 -8.13
C ARG A 160 -3.35 -5.23 -7.20
N VAL A 161 -3.41 -6.51 -6.83
CA VAL A 161 -2.41 -7.15 -5.98
C VAL A 161 -1.07 -7.31 -6.71
N GLU A 162 -1.10 -7.71 -7.98
CA GLU A 162 0.10 -7.82 -8.82
C GLU A 162 0.77 -6.47 -9.06
N PHE A 163 -0.03 -5.43 -9.31
CA PHE A 163 0.48 -4.07 -9.41
C PHE A 163 1.10 -3.59 -8.09
N PHE A 164 0.51 -3.96 -6.94
CA PHE A 164 1.10 -3.64 -5.64
C PHE A 164 2.46 -4.35 -5.42
N VAL A 165 2.61 -5.59 -5.88
CA VAL A 165 3.91 -6.27 -5.93
C VAL A 165 4.91 -5.49 -6.78
N CYS A 166 4.49 -4.97 -7.95
CA CYS A 166 5.34 -4.16 -8.81
C CYS A 166 5.75 -2.82 -8.15
N LEU A 167 4.88 -2.19 -7.35
CA LEU A 167 5.23 -1.02 -6.54
C LEU A 167 6.35 -1.35 -5.53
N ALA A 168 6.28 -2.51 -4.88
CA ALA A 168 7.32 -2.95 -3.94
C ALA A 168 8.66 -3.24 -4.64
N VAL A 169 8.65 -3.86 -5.82
CA VAL A 169 9.87 -4.06 -6.62
C VAL A 169 10.45 -2.73 -7.10
N ALA A 170 9.60 -1.83 -7.61
CA ALA A 170 10.03 -0.49 -8.03
C ALA A 170 10.67 0.29 -6.88
N PHE A 171 10.15 0.15 -5.65
CA PHE A 171 10.77 0.73 -4.46
C PHE A 171 12.18 0.21 -4.22
N ILE A 172 12.40 -1.11 -4.30
CA ILE A 172 13.73 -1.74 -4.13
C ILE A 172 14.70 -1.24 -5.21
N LEU A 173 14.29 -1.24 -6.48
CA LEU A 173 15.13 -0.83 -7.60
C LEU A 173 15.53 0.66 -7.50
N LEU A 174 14.60 1.53 -7.11
CA LEU A 174 14.90 2.95 -6.90
C LEU A 174 15.75 3.18 -5.63
N ALA A 175 15.58 2.36 -4.59
CA ALA A 175 16.45 2.39 -3.42
C ALA A 175 17.89 1.95 -3.76
N ASN A 176 18.07 1.09 -4.77
CA ASN A 176 19.37 0.74 -5.35
C ASN A 176 19.95 1.81 -6.30
N ALA A 177 19.41 3.04 -6.33
CA ALA A 177 19.99 4.09 -7.17
C ALA A 177 21.49 4.28 -6.88
N GLN A 178 22.31 4.32 -7.92
CA GLN A 178 23.79 4.36 -7.83
C GLN A 178 24.39 3.13 -7.11
N ASP A 179 23.77 1.97 -7.27
CA ASP A 179 24.24 0.68 -6.74
C ASP A 179 24.39 0.65 -5.22
N ARG A 180 23.62 1.50 -4.52
CA ARG A 180 23.68 1.64 -3.06
C ARG A 180 23.41 0.33 -2.32
N LEU A 181 22.46 -0.48 -2.78
CA LEU A 181 22.17 -1.77 -2.16
C LEU A 181 23.24 -2.81 -2.53
N LEU A 182 23.69 -2.84 -3.79
CA LEU A 182 24.76 -3.75 -4.26
C LEU A 182 26.11 -3.54 -3.57
N HIS A 183 26.35 -2.36 -3.02
CA HIS A 183 27.59 -2.02 -2.31
C HIS A 183 27.42 -1.92 -0.79
N SER A 184 26.28 -2.37 -0.26
CA SER A 184 25.97 -2.32 1.16
C SER A 184 26.29 -3.63 1.87
N ASP A 185 26.56 -3.55 3.18
CA ASP A 185 26.51 -4.73 4.04
C ASP A 185 25.06 -5.03 4.48
N GLN A 186 24.86 -6.15 5.18
CA GLN A 186 23.52 -6.59 5.61
C GLN A 186 22.77 -5.53 6.43
N LEU A 187 23.46 -4.80 7.31
CA LEU A 187 22.84 -3.78 8.16
C LEU A 187 22.47 -2.55 7.34
N GLN A 188 23.38 -2.08 6.48
CA GLN A 188 23.17 -0.93 5.61
C GLN A 188 22.03 -1.20 4.61
N ALA A 189 21.98 -2.38 4.01
CA ALA A 189 20.88 -2.79 3.12
C ALA A 189 19.53 -2.71 3.83
N LEU A 190 19.43 -3.25 5.04
CA LEU A 190 18.21 -3.18 5.85
C LEU A 190 17.84 -1.74 6.22
N GLN A 191 18.82 -0.89 6.54
CA GLN A 191 18.57 0.53 6.83
C GLN A 191 18.03 1.28 5.60
N ILE A 192 18.56 0.99 4.40
CA ILE A 192 18.09 1.57 3.15
C ILE A 192 16.66 1.09 2.84
N LEU A 193 16.40 -0.21 2.96
CA LEU A 193 15.07 -0.78 2.66
C LEU A 193 14.02 -0.38 3.71
N GLN A 194 14.43 -0.16 4.96
CA GLN A 194 13.55 0.33 6.03
C GLN A 194 13.60 1.86 6.18
N ALA A 195 14.21 2.57 5.23
CA ALA A 195 14.42 4.00 5.33
C ALA A 195 13.11 4.76 5.59
N THR A 196 13.25 5.86 6.31
CA THR A 196 12.13 6.73 6.69
C THR A 196 12.09 7.97 5.80
N VAL A 197 11.02 8.74 5.97
CA VAL A 197 10.70 9.95 5.21
C VAL A 197 11.93 10.85 4.99
N GLY A 198 12.27 11.10 3.72
CA GLY A 198 13.38 11.98 3.31
C GLY A 198 14.40 11.30 2.38
N GLU A 199 14.56 9.97 2.48
CA GLU A 199 15.41 9.18 1.59
C GLU A 199 14.61 8.31 0.59
N LEU A 200 13.29 8.48 0.59
CA LEU A 200 12.38 7.69 -0.23
C LEU A 200 12.40 8.17 -1.69
N PRO A 201 12.22 7.26 -2.66
CA PRO A 201 11.98 7.65 -4.04
C PRO A 201 10.71 8.51 -4.16
N GLU A 202 10.71 9.43 -5.12
CA GLU A 202 9.51 10.21 -5.46
C GLU A 202 8.37 9.28 -5.89
N ALA A 203 7.17 9.49 -5.33
CA ALA A 203 6.00 8.64 -5.58
C ALA A 203 5.66 8.51 -7.08
N ASP A 204 5.83 9.60 -7.83
CA ASP A 204 5.58 9.66 -9.27
C ASP A 204 6.55 8.77 -10.07
N SER A 205 7.83 8.79 -9.68
CA SER A 205 8.86 7.94 -10.30
C SER A 205 8.64 6.47 -9.94
N LEU A 206 8.25 6.20 -8.70
CA LEU A 206 7.90 4.85 -8.23
C LEU A 206 6.70 4.28 -8.98
N ALA A 207 5.60 5.02 -9.08
CA ALA A 207 4.40 4.59 -9.79
C ALA A 207 4.67 4.35 -11.29
N ARG A 208 5.49 5.21 -11.93
CA ARG A 208 5.91 5.02 -13.32
C ARG A 208 6.71 3.73 -13.51
N LEU A 209 7.73 3.50 -12.69
CA LEU A 209 8.54 2.30 -12.79
C LEU A 209 7.71 1.04 -12.51
N ALA A 210 6.86 1.06 -11.50
CA ALA A 210 5.95 -0.04 -11.19
C ALA A 210 5.02 -0.37 -12.35
N TYR A 211 4.50 0.64 -13.06
CA TYR A 211 3.68 0.42 -14.25
C TYR A 211 4.46 -0.21 -15.40
N LEU A 212 5.72 0.20 -15.62
CA LEU A 212 6.58 -0.43 -16.64
C LEU A 212 6.85 -1.90 -16.33
N ILE A 213 7.16 -2.22 -15.07
CA ILE A 213 7.34 -3.61 -14.61
C ILE A 213 6.02 -4.38 -14.80
N PHE A 214 4.90 -3.81 -14.36
CA PHE A 214 3.59 -4.44 -14.45
C PHE A 214 3.22 -4.81 -15.90
N VAL A 215 3.37 -3.88 -16.84
CA VAL A 215 3.07 -4.13 -18.27
C VAL A 215 4.00 -5.16 -18.88
N LYS A 216 5.31 -5.14 -18.53
CA LYS A 216 6.28 -6.13 -19.01
C LYS A 216 5.88 -7.55 -18.61
N HIS A 217 5.36 -7.71 -17.40
CA HIS A 217 4.93 -9.00 -16.84
C HIS A 217 3.48 -9.38 -17.20
N ASN A 218 2.67 -8.42 -17.68
CA ASN A 218 1.27 -8.61 -18.03
C ASN A 218 0.99 -8.09 -19.45
N SER A 219 1.62 -8.71 -20.45
CA SER A 219 1.55 -8.25 -21.84
C SER A 219 0.11 -8.18 -22.40
N GLU A 220 -0.79 -9.06 -21.95
CA GLU A 220 -2.21 -9.07 -22.32
C GLU A 220 -2.99 -7.84 -21.80
N TYR A 221 -2.49 -7.14 -20.78
CA TYR A 221 -3.14 -5.95 -20.21
C TYR A 221 -3.17 -4.78 -21.21
N MET A 222 -2.18 -4.68 -22.09
CA MET A 222 -2.12 -3.61 -23.11
C MET A 222 -3.19 -3.76 -24.20
N ASP A 223 -3.59 -5.00 -24.51
CA ASP A 223 -4.51 -5.28 -25.61
C ASP A 223 -5.93 -4.75 -25.34
N TRP A 224 -6.30 -4.54 -24.07
CA TRP A 224 -7.62 -4.06 -23.67
C TRP A 224 -7.77 -2.53 -23.65
N HIS A 225 -6.66 -1.77 -23.62
CA HIS A 225 -6.70 -0.29 -23.65
C HIS A 225 -6.55 0.30 -25.07
N VAL A 226 -6.28 -0.55 -26.06
CA VAL A 226 -6.13 -0.15 -27.47
C VAL A 226 -7.38 -0.48 -28.31
N ALA A 227 -8.32 -1.26 -27.76
CA ALA A 227 -9.61 -1.62 -28.39
C ALA A 227 -10.75 -0.69 -27.95
#